data_AF-A0A7L3HMD5-F1
#
_entry.id   AF-A0A7L3HMD5-F1
#
_cell.length_a   1.000
_cell.length_b   1.000
_cell.length_c   1.000
_cell.angle_alpha   90.00
_cell.angle_beta   90.00
_cell.angle_gamma   90.00
#
_symmetry.space_group_name_H-M   'P 1'
#
loop_
_entity.id
_entity.type
_entity.pdbx_description
1 polymer ?
#
loop_
_entity_poly.entity_id
_entity_poly.type
_entity_poly.pdbx_seq_one_letter_code
_entity_poly.pdbx_strand_id
1 'polypeptide(L)'
;MKLLIYIVLLKSTLLALTNVFAVILEEEENAKEAKLTETCPIKLKANRKCDEGEDCPYQINLPPMTIQIPKEFKLLEKTLKEVQTLKESVNKLKKCCQDCKLQADDNQERERSNEFLLPSTAENGENQDNRVKELQSKVNRMATSLKNAKSQIQTLQGRLEKLSLVNMNNVEHYVDSKVANLTFAVNKLDNKCSSKFIQIMQRDCADHYIAGRRSNGIYSISPDPKNESFEVYCDMQT
;
A
#
# COMPACT_ATOMS: atom_id res chain seq x y z
N MET A 1 -84.33 -33.74 35.68
CA MET A 1 -84.55 -32.61 34.75
C MET A 1 -83.37 -31.64 34.64
N LYS A 2 -82.73 -31.21 35.74
CA LYS A 2 -81.60 -30.25 35.69
C LYS A 2 -80.35 -30.74 34.92
N LEU A 3 -80.05 -32.04 34.96
CA LEU A 3 -78.91 -32.64 34.25
C LEU A 3 -79.07 -32.65 32.72
N LEU A 4 -80.30 -32.89 32.23
CA LEU A 4 -80.61 -32.91 30.79
C LEU A 4 -80.52 -31.51 30.18
N ILE A 5 -80.92 -30.48 30.93
CA ILE A 5 -80.81 -29.08 30.51
C ILE A 5 -79.33 -28.68 30.36
N TYR A 6 -78.46 -29.14 31.27
CA TYR A 6 -77.03 -28.84 31.21
C TYR A 6 -76.35 -29.49 29.99
N ILE A 7 -76.73 -30.72 29.64
CA ILE A 7 -76.19 -31.43 28.47
C ILE A 7 -76.64 -30.76 27.15
N VAL A 8 -77.88 -30.28 27.08
CA VAL A 8 -78.38 -29.54 25.91
C VAL A 8 -77.65 -28.21 25.73
N LEU A 9 -77.38 -27.49 26.82
CA LEU A 9 -76.63 -26.22 26.79
C LEU A 9 -75.15 -26.40 26.44
N LEU A 10 -74.53 -27.52 26.81
CA LEU A 10 -73.14 -27.84 26.47
C LEU A 10 -72.98 -28.28 25.00
N LYS A 11 -74.01 -28.92 24.42
CA LYS A 11 -74.02 -29.31 23.01
C LYS A 11 -74.28 -28.12 22.08
N SER A 12 -75.11 -27.16 22.48
CA SER A 12 -75.39 -25.96 21.69
C SER A 12 -74.23 -24.98 21.67
N THR A 13 -73.41 -24.89 22.73
CA THR A 13 -72.17 -24.09 22.74
C THR A 13 -71.06 -24.73 21.91
N LEU A 14 -70.99 -26.07 21.85
CA LEU A 14 -70.00 -26.77 21.02
C LEU A 14 -70.29 -26.64 19.51
N LEU A 15 -71.58 -26.61 19.10
CA LEU A 15 -71.97 -26.37 17.70
C LEU A 15 -71.78 -24.90 17.26
N ALA A 16 -71.81 -23.95 18.20
CA ALA A 16 -71.57 -22.53 17.89
C ALA A 16 -70.07 -22.24 17.65
N LEU A 17 -69.16 -23.01 18.25
CA LEU A 17 -67.71 -22.85 18.10
C LEU A 17 -67.17 -23.50 16.81
N THR A 18 -67.86 -24.50 16.23
CA THR A 18 -67.46 -25.10 14.95
C THR A 18 -67.82 -24.25 13.74
N ASN A 19 -68.75 -23.31 13.88
CA ASN A 19 -69.13 -22.37 12.81
C ASN A 19 -68.29 -21.08 12.80
N VAL A 20 -67.38 -20.89 13.77
CA VAL A 20 -66.45 -19.76 13.84
C VAL A 20 -65.07 -20.10 13.25
N PHE A 21 -64.77 -21.39 13.01
CA PHE A 21 -63.50 -21.83 12.41
C PHE A 21 -63.61 -22.21 10.91
N ALA A 22 -64.74 -21.93 10.25
CA ALA A 22 -64.94 -22.22 8.82
C ALA A 22 -64.97 -20.98 7.91
N VAL A 23 -64.51 -19.82 8.40
CA VAL A 23 -64.31 -18.62 7.57
C VAL A 23 -62.94 -18.05 7.92
N ILE A 24 -61.92 -18.43 7.16
CA ILE A 24 -60.71 -17.70 6.75
C ILE A 24 -59.89 -18.75 5.99
N LEU A 25 -60.20 -18.98 4.71
CA LEU A 25 -59.30 -19.48 3.66
C LEU A 25 -60.03 -19.31 2.31
N GLU A 26 -60.44 -18.07 2.03
CA GLU A 26 -60.61 -17.61 0.65
C GLU A 26 -59.91 -16.24 0.58
N GLU A 27 -58.58 -16.27 0.47
CA GLU A 27 -57.87 -15.14 -0.12
C GLU A 27 -58.07 -15.26 -1.63
N GLU A 28 -59.12 -14.59 -2.08
CA GLU A 28 -59.35 -14.22 -3.47
C GLU A 28 -58.12 -13.45 -3.96
N GLU A 29 -57.43 -14.01 -4.96
CA GLU A 29 -56.30 -13.41 -5.64
C GLU A 29 -56.79 -12.16 -6.40
N ASN A 30 -56.78 -11.02 -5.71
CA ASN A 30 -56.90 -9.71 -6.33
C ASN A 30 -55.61 -8.93 -6.04
N ALA A 31 -54.55 -9.36 -6.72
CA ALA A 31 -53.28 -8.65 -6.78
C ALA A 31 -53.48 -7.31 -7.48
N LYS A 32 -53.93 -6.31 -6.70
CA LYS A 32 -53.59 -4.91 -6.99
C LYS A 32 -52.07 -4.86 -7.10
N GLU A 33 -51.58 -4.27 -8.19
CA GLU A 33 -50.16 -3.94 -8.42
C GLU A 33 -49.60 -3.18 -7.20
N ALA A 34 -49.15 -3.92 -6.20
CA ALA A 34 -48.20 -3.48 -5.23
C ALA A 34 -46.84 -3.64 -5.89
N LYS A 35 -46.18 -2.50 -6.11
CA LYS A 35 -44.80 -2.36 -6.58
C LYS A 35 -43.86 -3.20 -5.72
N LEU A 36 -43.77 -4.49 -6.03
CA LEU A 36 -42.94 -5.48 -5.36
C LEU A 36 -41.50 -5.28 -5.82
N THR A 37 -40.71 -4.78 -4.88
CA THR A 37 -39.26 -4.88 -4.73
C THR A 37 -38.57 -5.78 -5.77
N GLU A 38 -37.68 -5.14 -6.54
CA GLU A 38 -36.71 -5.75 -7.46
C GLU A 38 -36.00 -6.95 -6.80
N THR A 39 -36.56 -8.14 -6.99
CA THR A 39 -35.94 -9.38 -6.52
C THR A 39 -34.91 -9.80 -7.58
N CYS A 40 -33.67 -10.05 -7.15
CA CYS A 40 -32.55 -10.34 -8.05
C CYS A 40 -32.88 -11.53 -8.98
N PRO A 41 -32.84 -11.38 -10.32
CA PRO A 41 -33.30 -12.42 -11.25
C PRO A 41 -32.20 -13.46 -11.50
N ILE A 42 -31.78 -14.17 -10.44
CA ILE A 42 -30.87 -15.31 -10.57
C ILE A 42 -31.68 -16.53 -11.00
N LYS A 43 -31.33 -17.12 -12.14
CA LYS A 43 -31.98 -18.35 -12.64
C LYS A 43 -31.12 -19.56 -12.31
N LEU A 44 -31.63 -20.42 -11.43
CA LEU A 44 -31.05 -21.73 -11.11
C LEU A 44 -31.69 -22.79 -12.01
N LYS A 45 -30.88 -23.55 -12.76
CA LYS A 45 -31.37 -24.67 -13.57
C LYS A 45 -30.66 -25.96 -13.16
N ALA A 46 -31.42 -26.99 -12.81
CA ALA A 46 -30.87 -28.34 -12.63
C ALA A 46 -30.46 -28.92 -13.99
N ASN A 47 -29.28 -29.52 -14.06
CA ASN A 47 -28.70 -29.91 -15.35
C ASN A 47 -29.28 -31.24 -15.92
N ARG A 48 -30.30 -31.84 -15.30
CA ARG A 48 -31.11 -33.01 -15.75
C ARG A 48 -32.23 -33.32 -14.72
N LYS A 49 -33.06 -34.33 -14.97
CA LYS A 49 -33.93 -34.94 -13.94
C LYS A 49 -33.01 -35.49 -12.83
N CYS A 50 -33.12 -34.95 -11.63
CA CYS A 50 -32.43 -35.44 -10.45
C CYS A 50 -33.22 -36.63 -9.92
N ASP A 51 -32.65 -37.84 -9.99
CA ASP A 51 -33.22 -38.99 -9.30
C ASP A 51 -32.76 -38.97 -7.83
N GLU A 52 -33.58 -39.52 -6.93
CA GLU A 52 -33.33 -39.50 -5.48
C GLU A 52 -32.04 -40.27 -5.13
N GLY A 53 -30.97 -39.54 -4.79
CA GLY A 53 -29.78 -40.13 -4.15
C GLY A 53 -28.42 -39.73 -4.70
N GLU A 54 -28.32 -38.91 -5.76
CA GLU A 54 -27.02 -38.42 -6.25
C GLU A 54 -26.93 -36.88 -6.28
N ASP A 55 -25.72 -36.36 -6.02
CA ASP A 55 -25.40 -34.94 -6.03
C ASP A 55 -25.70 -34.31 -7.40
N CYS A 56 -26.79 -33.57 -7.46
CA CYS A 56 -27.29 -33.04 -8.72
C CYS A 56 -26.55 -31.74 -9.10
N PRO A 57 -25.88 -31.67 -10.28
CA PRO A 57 -25.12 -30.47 -10.65
C PRO A 57 -26.07 -29.34 -11.08
N TYR A 58 -26.04 -28.22 -10.36
CA TYR A 58 -26.82 -27.02 -10.66
C TYR A 58 -26.01 -26.04 -11.52
N GLN A 59 -26.66 -25.43 -12.51
CA GLN A 59 -26.11 -24.30 -13.27
C GLN A 59 -26.78 -23.00 -12.83
N ILE A 60 -25.96 -22.06 -12.36
CA ILE A 60 -26.38 -20.72 -11.96
C ILE A 60 -26.08 -19.77 -13.13
N ASN A 61 -27.10 -19.09 -13.65
CA ASN A 61 -26.91 -18.01 -14.62
C ASN A 61 -27.16 -16.66 -13.93
N LEU A 62 -26.10 -15.84 -13.88
CA LEU A 62 -26.13 -14.49 -13.31
C LEU A 62 -26.42 -13.47 -14.43
N PRO A 63 -27.34 -12.52 -14.22
CA PRO A 63 -27.53 -11.40 -15.14
C PRO A 63 -26.25 -10.55 -15.26
N PRO A 64 -26.00 -9.89 -16.41
CA PRO A 64 -24.93 -8.90 -16.52
C PRO A 64 -25.15 -7.78 -15.49
N MET A 65 -24.25 -7.64 -14.53
CA MET A 65 -24.29 -6.56 -13.53
C MET A 65 -23.26 -5.49 -13.88
N THR A 66 -23.67 -4.23 -13.73
CA THR A 66 -22.79 -3.07 -13.81
C THR A 66 -22.46 -2.62 -12.40
N ILE A 67 -21.22 -2.85 -11.96
CA ILE A 67 -20.75 -2.37 -10.66
C ILE A 67 -20.23 -0.94 -10.85
N GLN A 68 -20.80 0.02 -10.13
CA GLN A 68 -20.27 1.37 -10.09
C GLN A 68 -18.98 1.37 -9.27
N ILE A 69 -17.86 1.52 -9.96
CA ILE A 69 -16.55 1.62 -9.31
C ILE A 69 -16.54 2.90 -8.46
N PRO A 70 -16.24 2.82 -7.15
CA PRO A 70 -16.19 3.98 -6.27
C PRO A 70 -15.27 5.10 -6.80
N LYS A 71 -15.63 6.37 -6.58
CA LYS A 71 -14.86 7.53 -7.10
C LYS A 71 -13.46 7.64 -6.48
N GLU A 72 -13.22 6.92 -5.40
CA GLU A 72 -11.97 6.80 -4.66
C GLU A 72 -10.89 6.06 -5.47
N PHE A 73 -11.30 5.30 -6.49
CA PHE A 73 -10.38 4.67 -7.45
C PHE A 73 -9.64 5.66 -8.34
N LYS A 74 -9.90 6.97 -8.23
CA LYS A 74 -9.05 8.03 -8.81
C LYS A 74 -7.58 7.89 -8.40
N LEU A 75 -7.30 7.42 -7.19
CA LEU A 75 -5.93 7.16 -6.75
C LEU A 75 -5.30 6.03 -7.58
N LEU A 76 -6.05 4.93 -7.79
CA LEU A 76 -5.59 3.80 -8.59
C LEU A 76 -5.37 4.20 -10.06
N GLU A 77 -6.27 4.99 -10.64
CA GLU A 77 -6.12 5.52 -12.00
C GLU A 77 -4.86 6.41 -12.10
N LYS A 78 -4.61 7.25 -11.10
CA LYS A 78 -3.40 8.08 -11.02
C LYS A 78 -2.14 7.22 -10.90
N THR A 79 -2.16 6.20 -10.05
CA THR A 79 -1.03 5.26 -9.90
C THR A 79 -0.75 4.50 -11.19
N LEU A 80 -1.77 4.07 -11.93
CA LEU A 80 -1.58 3.43 -13.24
C LEU A 80 -0.92 4.38 -14.25
N LYS A 81 -1.34 5.66 -14.28
CA LYS A 81 -0.72 6.69 -15.13
C LYS A 81 0.74 6.98 -14.74
N GLU A 82 1.04 7.02 -13.45
CA GLU A 82 2.41 7.21 -12.94
C GLU A 82 3.30 6.02 -13.31
N VAL A 83 2.81 4.78 -13.17
CA VAL A 83 3.52 3.56 -13.58
C VAL A 83 3.79 3.55 -15.09
N GLN A 84 2.84 3.99 -15.91
CA GLN A 84 3.01 4.07 -17.36
C GLN A 84 4.08 5.10 -17.76
N THR A 85 4.05 6.28 -17.14
CA THR A 85 5.09 7.32 -17.32
C THR A 85 6.47 6.82 -16.88
N LEU A 86 6.53 6.08 -15.76
CA LEU A 86 7.77 5.52 -15.25
C LEU A 86 8.35 4.47 -16.22
N LYS A 87 7.50 3.61 -16.81
CA LYS A 87 7.90 2.64 -17.84
C LYS A 87 8.57 3.32 -19.03
N GLU A 88 8.03 4.44 -19.50
CA GLU A 88 8.62 5.22 -20.60
C GLU A 88 9.99 5.80 -20.21
N SER A 89 10.09 6.33 -19.00
CA SER A 89 11.35 6.89 -18.46
C SER A 89 12.44 5.83 -18.34
N VAL A 90 12.10 4.63 -17.85
CA VAL A 90 13.03 3.48 -17.75
C VAL A 90 13.47 3.01 -19.14
N ASN A 91 12.55 2.94 -20.10
CA ASN A 91 12.90 2.56 -21.48
C ASN A 91 13.82 3.59 -22.14
N LYS A 92 13.58 4.89 -21.92
CA LYS A 92 14.45 5.97 -22.40
C LYS A 92 15.84 5.87 -21.79
N LEU A 93 15.93 5.65 -20.48
CA LEU A 93 17.22 5.47 -19.79
C LEU A 93 17.97 4.24 -20.30
N LYS A 94 17.26 3.11 -20.46
CA LYS A 94 17.83 1.88 -21.04
C LYS A 94 18.44 2.13 -22.42
N LYS A 95 17.75 2.88 -23.27
CA LYS A 95 18.25 3.28 -24.59
C LYS A 95 19.52 4.13 -24.48
N CYS A 96 19.52 5.16 -23.63
CA CYS A 96 20.71 5.99 -23.41
C CYS A 96 21.92 5.18 -22.90
N CYS A 97 21.73 4.25 -21.96
CA CYS A 97 22.82 3.40 -21.47
C CYS A 97 23.35 2.46 -22.54
N GLN A 98 22.48 1.96 -23.42
CA GLN A 98 22.88 1.10 -24.53
C GLN A 98 23.68 1.88 -25.59
N ASP A 99 23.29 3.12 -25.88
CA ASP A 99 24.03 4.03 -26.78
C ASP A 99 25.42 4.36 -26.22
N CYS A 100 25.56 4.56 -24.90
CA CYS A 100 26.86 4.78 -24.26
C CYS A 100 27.80 3.57 -24.34
N LYS A 101 27.25 2.34 -24.29
CA LYS A 101 28.06 1.13 -24.41
C LYS A 101 28.69 0.99 -25.80
N LEU A 102 27.96 1.35 -26.86
CA LEU A 102 28.46 1.27 -28.24
C LEU A 102 29.61 2.25 -28.51
N GLN A 103 29.63 3.43 -27.88
CA GLN A 103 30.71 4.41 -28.04
C GLN A 103 32.02 4.05 -27.32
N ALA A 104 31.97 3.18 -26.32
CA ALA A 104 33.16 2.71 -25.61
C ALA A 104 33.92 1.66 -26.43
N ASP A 105 33.21 0.77 -27.13
CA ASP A 105 33.83 -0.30 -27.94
C ASP A 105 34.53 0.26 -29.21
N ASP A 106 34.00 1.32 -29.84
CA ASP A 106 34.59 1.95 -31.03
C ASP A 106 35.94 2.68 -30.77
N ASN A 107 36.25 3.03 -29.51
CA ASN A 107 37.48 3.74 -29.17
C ASN A 107 38.67 2.81 -28.88
N GLN A 108 38.46 1.52 -28.68
CA GLN A 108 39.52 0.60 -28.23
C GLN A 108 40.42 0.08 -29.37
N GLU A 109 40.03 0.25 -30.65
CA GLU A 109 40.81 -0.20 -31.80
C GLU A 109 41.87 0.81 -32.30
N ARG A 110 41.91 2.06 -31.80
CA ARG A 110 42.82 3.10 -32.31
C ARG A 110 44.13 3.32 -31.52
N GLU A 111 44.34 2.68 -30.38
CA GLU A 111 45.51 2.95 -29.52
C GLU A 111 46.68 1.95 -29.65
N ARG A 112 46.61 0.95 -30.55
CA ARG A 112 47.63 -0.13 -30.63
C ARG A 112 48.81 0.12 -31.57
N SER A 113 49.03 1.34 -32.04
CA SER A 113 50.16 1.67 -32.92
C SER A 113 50.92 2.89 -32.41
N ASN A 114 51.70 2.70 -31.34
CA ASN A 114 52.83 3.56 -30.99
C ASN A 114 53.95 2.66 -30.42
N GLU A 115 54.66 2.01 -31.32
CA GLU A 115 55.84 1.19 -31.03
C GLU A 115 57.04 2.11 -30.76
N PHE A 116 57.52 2.11 -29.51
CA PHE A 116 58.63 2.94 -29.05
C PHE A 116 59.93 2.12 -29.10
N LEU A 117 60.76 2.36 -30.11
CA LEU A 117 62.14 1.84 -30.17
C LEU A 117 63.11 2.87 -29.58
N LEU A 118 63.90 2.46 -28.58
CA LEU A 118 65.09 3.20 -28.13
C LEU A 118 66.31 2.86 -29.02
N PRO A 119 67.21 3.82 -29.28
CA PRO A 119 68.58 3.51 -29.70
C PRO A 119 69.61 3.75 -28.59
N SER A 120 70.60 2.86 -28.58
CA SER A 120 71.78 2.81 -27.71
C SER A 120 72.84 3.90 -28.02
N THR A 121 73.53 4.29 -26.95
CA THR A 121 74.93 4.76 -26.75
C THR A 121 75.79 5.21 -27.95
N ALA A 122 76.28 6.46 -27.93
CA ALA A 122 77.69 6.84 -27.64
C ALA A 122 78.02 8.29 -28.09
N GLU A 123 78.70 9.02 -27.20
CA GLU A 123 79.55 10.22 -27.37
C GLU A 123 79.17 11.35 -28.34
N ASN A 124 78.83 12.53 -27.79
CA ASN A 124 79.41 13.81 -28.24
C ASN A 124 79.20 14.94 -27.20
N GLY A 125 80.22 15.78 -27.01
CA GLY A 125 80.32 16.81 -25.96
C GLY A 125 79.35 18.00 -26.05
N GLU A 126 78.46 18.05 -27.06
CA GLU A 126 77.38 19.05 -27.18
C GLU A 126 76.02 18.58 -26.65
N ASN A 127 75.84 17.26 -26.44
CA ASN A 127 74.56 16.70 -26.03
C ASN A 127 74.28 16.86 -24.52
N GLN A 128 75.34 17.00 -23.70
CA GLN A 128 75.23 17.22 -22.26
C GLN A 128 74.55 18.56 -21.95
N ASP A 129 74.87 19.62 -22.71
CA ASP A 129 74.30 20.95 -22.50
C ASP A 129 72.81 20.99 -22.86
N ASN A 130 72.41 20.27 -23.91
CA ASN A 130 70.99 20.07 -24.26
C ASN A 130 70.23 19.27 -23.19
N ARG A 131 70.86 18.24 -22.60
CA ARG A 131 70.26 17.42 -21.54
C ARG A 131 70.12 18.19 -20.24
N VAL A 132 71.08 19.04 -19.89
CA VAL A 132 71.02 19.95 -18.74
C VAL A 132 69.93 21.00 -18.96
N LYS A 133 69.84 21.61 -20.16
CA LYS A 133 68.75 22.54 -20.52
C LYS A 133 67.37 21.89 -20.46
N GLU A 134 67.24 20.65 -20.94
CA GLU A 134 65.99 19.89 -20.86
C GLU A 134 65.60 19.60 -19.40
N LEU A 135 66.54 19.12 -18.58
CA LEU A 135 66.31 18.90 -17.16
C LEU A 135 65.91 20.19 -16.44
N GLN A 136 66.56 21.31 -16.76
CA GLN A 136 66.22 22.62 -16.20
C GLN A 136 64.80 23.05 -16.60
N SER A 137 64.39 22.82 -17.86
CA SER A 137 63.02 23.10 -18.30
C SER A 137 61.99 22.23 -17.57
N LYS A 138 62.28 20.96 -17.33
CA LYS A 138 61.41 20.03 -16.58
C LYS A 138 61.31 20.42 -15.12
N VAL A 139 62.41 20.82 -14.49
CA VAL A 139 62.43 21.32 -13.10
C VAL A 139 61.63 22.61 -12.98
N ASN A 140 61.80 23.55 -13.91
CA ASN A 140 61.03 24.79 -13.93
C ASN A 140 59.52 24.53 -14.12
N ARG A 141 59.15 23.57 -14.98
CA ARG A 141 57.77 23.12 -15.17
C ARG A 141 57.20 22.45 -13.92
N MET A 142 57.98 21.60 -13.25
CA MET A 142 57.58 20.97 -11.99
C MET A 142 57.40 22.02 -10.88
N ALA A 143 58.29 23.00 -10.79
CA ALA A 143 58.20 24.08 -9.80
C ALA A 143 56.92 24.93 -10.00
N THR A 144 56.55 25.21 -11.25
CA THR A 144 55.28 25.91 -11.56
C THR A 144 54.05 25.05 -11.24
N SER A 145 54.07 23.76 -11.58
CA SER A 145 53.00 22.82 -11.21
C SER A 145 52.83 22.71 -9.69
N LEU A 146 53.93 22.60 -8.93
CA LEU A 146 53.91 22.56 -7.46
C LEU A 146 53.38 23.87 -6.87
N LYS A 147 53.77 25.02 -7.42
CA LYS A 147 53.28 26.34 -6.98
C LYS A 147 51.77 26.47 -7.21
N ASN A 148 51.29 26.02 -8.38
CA ASN A 148 49.86 25.99 -8.68
C ASN A 148 49.12 25.05 -7.73
N ALA A 149 49.61 23.83 -7.51
CA ALA A 149 49.01 22.89 -6.56
C ALA A 149 48.96 23.47 -5.13
N LYS A 150 50.02 24.14 -4.67
CA LYS A 150 50.05 24.83 -3.38
C LYS A 150 48.97 25.92 -3.26
N SER A 151 48.78 26.73 -4.31
CA SER A 151 47.71 27.75 -4.31
C SER A 151 46.31 27.14 -4.27
N GLN A 152 46.10 26.00 -4.92
CA GLN A 152 44.83 25.26 -4.84
C GLN A 152 44.60 24.71 -3.43
N ILE A 153 45.63 24.15 -2.79
CA ILE A 153 45.55 23.66 -1.41
C ILE A 153 45.21 24.81 -0.45
N GLN A 154 45.85 25.97 -0.56
CA GLN A 154 45.54 27.14 0.28
C GLN A 154 44.10 27.62 0.08
N THR A 155 43.60 27.60 -1.16
CA THR A 155 42.21 27.95 -1.46
C THR A 155 41.23 26.95 -0.84
N LEU A 156 41.54 25.65 -0.91
CA LEU A 156 40.72 24.61 -0.29
C LEU A 156 40.74 24.68 1.23
N GLN A 157 41.88 24.97 1.85
CA GLN A 157 42.01 25.15 3.30
C GLN A 157 41.13 26.31 3.79
N GLY A 158 41.18 27.48 3.14
CA GLY A 158 40.30 28.60 3.52
C GLY A 158 38.81 28.31 3.31
N ARG A 159 38.45 27.52 2.28
CA ARG A 159 37.07 27.05 2.09
C ARG A 159 36.65 26.08 3.19
N LEU A 160 37.53 25.17 3.62
CA LEU A 160 37.27 24.22 4.69
C LEU A 160 37.11 24.93 6.05
N GLU A 161 37.93 25.93 6.36
CA GLU A 161 37.79 26.77 7.56
C GLU A 161 36.47 27.54 7.55
N LYS A 162 36.07 28.11 6.40
CA LYS A 162 34.78 28.78 6.24
C LYS A 162 33.60 27.82 6.41
N LEU A 163 33.69 26.59 5.90
CA LEU A 163 32.71 25.53 6.10
C LEU A 163 32.67 25.08 7.57
N SER A 164 33.82 24.99 8.23
CA SER A 164 33.93 24.63 9.64
C SER A 164 33.27 25.67 10.56
N LEU A 165 33.40 26.96 10.24
CA LEU A 165 32.80 28.04 11.03
C LEU A 165 31.26 28.12 10.88
N VAL A 166 30.72 27.64 9.76
CA VAL A 166 29.28 27.76 9.42
C VAL A 166 28.46 26.52 9.82
N ASN A 167 29.07 25.45 10.35
CA ASN A 167 28.44 24.12 10.39
C ASN A 167 28.10 23.50 11.76
N MET A 168 28.35 24.14 12.90
CA MET A 168 27.89 23.59 14.20
C MET A 168 26.79 24.43 14.85
N ASN A 169 27.00 25.73 15.05
CA ASN A 169 26.06 26.56 15.81
C ASN A 169 24.72 26.80 15.08
N ASN A 170 24.70 26.84 13.74
CA ASN A 170 23.47 27.08 12.97
C ASN A 170 22.62 25.81 12.83
N VAL A 171 23.27 24.64 12.77
CA VAL A 171 22.57 23.34 12.70
C VAL A 171 22.01 22.98 14.07
N GLU A 172 22.78 23.18 15.15
CA GLU A 172 22.35 22.94 16.52
C GLU A 172 21.10 23.76 16.87
N HIS A 173 21.12 25.08 16.65
CA HIS A 173 19.97 25.94 16.93
C HIS A 173 18.74 25.62 16.05
N TYR A 174 18.94 25.22 14.80
CA TYR A 174 17.85 24.80 13.92
C TYR A 174 17.23 23.47 14.33
N VAL A 175 18.07 22.52 14.75
CA VAL A 175 17.64 21.22 15.29
C VAL A 175 16.90 21.43 16.61
N ASP A 176 17.44 22.20 17.55
CA ASP A 176 16.81 22.48 18.85
C ASP A 176 15.47 23.19 18.68
N SER A 177 15.39 24.20 17.81
CA SER A 177 14.15 24.92 17.52
C SER A 177 13.07 24.00 16.93
N LYS A 178 13.45 23.10 15.99
CA LYS A 178 12.53 22.12 15.42
C LYS A 178 12.12 21.04 16.41
N VAL A 179 13.06 20.54 17.22
CA VAL A 179 12.80 19.52 18.23
C VAL A 179 11.86 20.06 19.30
N ALA A 180 12.06 21.29 19.77
CA ALA A 180 11.16 21.92 20.73
C ALA A 180 9.74 22.07 20.16
N ASN A 181 9.60 22.47 18.89
CA ASN A 181 8.31 22.60 18.22
C ASN A 181 7.61 21.23 18.05
N LEU A 182 8.35 20.20 17.60
CA LEU A 182 7.82 18.84 17.49
C LEU A 182 7.41 18.27 18.85
N THR A 183 8.23 18.48 19.88
CA THR A 183 7.92 18.05 21.26
C THR A 183 6.62 18.70 21.75
N PHE A 184 6.42 19.98 21.45
CA PHE A 184 5.17 20.68 21.78
C PHE A 184 3.97 20.10 21.02
N ALA A 185 4.10 19.81 19.72
CA ALA A 185 3.03 19.21 18.92
C ALA A 185 2.66 17.80 19.41
N VAL A 186 3.66 16.98 19.75
CA VAL A 186 3.48 15.63 20.30
C VAL A 186 2.79 15.70 21.66
N ASN A 187 3.24 16.55 22.59
CA ASN A 187 2.59 16.71 23.89
C ASN A 187 1.14 17.22 23.76
N LYS A 188 0.87 18.07 22.77
CA LYS A 188 -0.49 18.51 22.48
C LYS A 188 -1.37 17.39 21.94
N LEU A 189 -0.80 16.48 21.14
CA LEU A 189 -1.50 15.30 20.63
C LEU A 189 -1.70 14.26 21.74
N ASP A 190 -0.70 14.02 22.58
CA ASP A 190 -0.73 13.12 23.73
C ASP A 190 -1.84 13.50 24.69
N ASN A 191 -1.95 14.77 25.08
CA ASN A 191 -3.04 15.28 25.92
C ASN A 191 -4.43 15.19 25.27
N LYS A 192 -4.50 15.22 23.93
CA LYS A 192 -5.74 15.12 23.16
C LYS A 192 -6.16 13.66 22.89
N CYS A 193 -5.20 12.75 22.87
CA CYS A 193 -5.41 11.30 22.86
C CYS A 193 -5.71 10.78 24.28
N SER A 194 -5.14 11.39 25.33
CA SER A 194 -5.34 10.96 26.72
C SER A 194 -6.72 11.35 27.28
N SER A 195 -7.43 12.32 26.68
CA SER A 195 -8.80 12.70 27.06
C SER A 195 -9.89 11.96 26.27
N LYS A 196 -9.50 11.12 25.31
CA LYS A 196 -10.36 10.10 24.73
C LYS A 196 -9.65 8.77 24.89
N PHE A 197 -9.82 8.18 26.07
CA PHE A 197 -9.71 6.74 26.21
C PHE A 197 -10.52 6.12 25.07
N ILE A 198 -9.81 5.73 24.01
CA ILE A 198 -10.21 4.66 23.15
C ILE A 198 -10.25 3.48 24.11
N GLN A 199 -11.40 3.28 24.77
CA GLN A 199 -11.78 1.93 25.15
C GLN A 199 -11.55 1.13 23.88
N ILE A 200 -10.55 0.25 23.92
CA ILE A 200 -10.30 -0.71 22.86
C ILE A 200 -11.54 -1.61 22.89
N MET A 201 -12.63 -1.13 22.29
CA MET A 201 -13.81 -1.91 22.03
C MET A 201 -13.36 -2.95 21.02
N GLN A 202 -13.36 -4.20 21.45
CA GLN A 202 -12.99 -5.31 20.59
C GLN A 202 -13.97 -5.32 19.40
N ARG A 203 -13.45 -5.06 18.20
CA ARG A 203 -14.26 -4.89 17.00
C ARG A 203 -14.76 -6.23 16.48
N ASP A 204 -14.01 -7.28 16.74
CA ASP A 204 -14.29 -8.64 16.33
C ASP A 204 -13.69 -9.68 17.30
N CYS A 205 -13.87 -10.96 16.97
CA CYS A 205 -13.30 -12.07 17.73
C CYS A 205 -11.75 -12.11 17.68
N ALA A 206 -11.13 -11.60 16.62
CA ALA A 206 -9.68 -11.58 16.50
C ALA A 206 -9.06 -10.60 17.49
N ASP A 207 -9.70 -9.45 17.73
CA ASP A 207 -9.31 -8.51 18.78
C ASP A 207 -9.36 -9.15 20.17
N HIS A 208 -10.39 -9.96 20.46
CA HIS A 208 -10.45 -10.75 21.70
C HIS A 208 -9.32 -11.78 21.81
N TYR A 209 -8.96 -12.44 20.71
CA TYR A 209 -7.86 -13.40 20.65
C TYR A 209 -6.50 -12.73 20.90
N ILE A 210 -6.24 -11.58 20.27
CA ILE A 210 -5.03 -10.75 20.48
C ILE A 210 -4.98 -10.23 21.91
N ALA A 211 -6.13 -9.88 22.51
CA ALA A 211 -6.24 -9.51 23.91
C ALA A 211 -6.03 -10.69 24.90
N GLY A 212 -5.78 -11.90 24.40
CA GLY A 212 -5.44 -13.07 25.21
C GLY A 212 -6.64 -13.94 25.60
N ARG A 213 -7.84 -13.72 25.05
CA ARG A 213 -8.98 -14.62 25.25
C ARG A 213 -8.79 -15.88 24.39
N ARG A 214 -8.83 -17.06 25.02
CA ARG A 214 -8.58 -18.37 24.37
C ARG A 214 -9.71 -19.39 24.57
N SER A 215 -10.80 -18.98 25.21
CA SER A 215 -11.97 -19.83 25.44
C SER A 215 -12.98 -19.61 24.32
N ASN A 216 -13.62 -20.68 23.84
CA ASN A 216 -14.78 -20.54 22.96
C ASN A 216 -15.96 -20.01 23.78
N GLY A 217 -16.74 -19.10 23.22
CA GLY A 217 -17.85 -18.50 23.96
C GLY A 217 -18.50 -17.31 23.26
N ILE A 218 -19.48 -16.71 23.93
CA ILE A 218 -20.15 -15.50 23.45
C ILE A 218 -19.36 -14.29 23.93
N TYR A 219 -19.02 -13.40 23.00
CA TYR A 219 -18.28 -12.17 23.22
C TYR A 219 -19.07 -10.98 22.68
N SER A 220 -19.02 -9.86 23.40
CA SER A 220 -19.55 -8.59 22.88
C SER A 220 -18.51 -7.96 21.96
N ILE A 221 -18.95 -7.53 20.77
CA ILE A 221 -18.11 -6.85 19.78
C ILE A 221 -18.76 -5.54 19.33
N SER A 222 -17.93 -4.59 18.90
CA SER A 222 -18.37 -3.31 18.32
C SER A 222 -17.55 -2.96 17.08
N PRO A 223 -17.98 -3.40 15.89
CA PRO A 223 -17.28 -3.09 14.64
C PRO A 223 -17.21 -1.59 14.34
N ASP A 224 -18.28 -0.84 14.63
CA ASP A 224 -18.36 0.61 14.49
C ASP A 224 -18.53 1.27 15.87
N PRO A 225 -17.62 2.18 16.30
CA PRO A 225 -17.73 2.87 17.59
C PRO A 225 -18.94 3.81 17.71
N LYS A 226 -19.67 4.06 16.62
CA LYS A 226 -20.91 4.84 16.63
C LYS A 226 -22.16 4.00 16.87
N ASN A 227 -22.05 2.68 16.67
CA ASN A 227 -23.16 1.75 16.82
C ASN A 227 -23.05 0.99 18.15
N GLU A 228 -24.17 0.45 18.61
CA GLU A 228 -24.21 -0.37 19.82
C GLU A 228 -23.43 -1.68 19.65
N SER A 229 -22.84 -2.16 20.74
CA SER A 229 -22.21 -3.47 20.79
C SER A 229 -23.25 -4.58 20.67
N PHE A 230 -22.88 -5.70 20.05
CA PHE A 230 -23.73 -6.88 19.97
C PHE A 230 -22.94 -8.15 20.29
N GLU A 231 -23.65 -9.19 20.69
CA GLU A 231 -23.07 -10.46 21.11
C GLU A 231 -22.88 -11.40 19.90
N VAL A 232 -21.70 -12.02 19.83
CA VAL A 232 -21.35 -13.02 18.82
C VAL A 232 -20.69 -14.23 19.47
N TYR A 233 -20.84 -15.40 18.89
CA TYR A 233 -20.07 -16.57 19.30
C TYR A 233 -18.70 -16.56 18.62
N CYS A 234 -17.62 -16.57 19.41
CA CYS A 234 -16.25 -16.69 18.92
C CYS A 234 -15.70 -18.08 19.20
N ASP A 235 -15.25 -18.74 18.14
CA ASP A 235 -14.39 -19.92 18.22
C ASP A 235 -12.93 -19.47 18.31
N MET A 236 -12.27 -19.78 19.42
CA MET A 236 -10.91 -19.36 19.76
C MET A 236 -9.91 -20.54 19.75
N GLN A 237 -10.39 -21.75 19.49
CA GLN A 237 -9.60 -23.01 19.58
C GLN A 237 -9.37 -23.69 18.22
N THR A 238 -9.73 -23.03 17.11
CA THR A 238 -9.52 -23.54 15.75
C THR A 238 -8.06 -23.52 15.33
#